data_AF-A0A2N9VWE3-F1
#
_entry.id   AF-A0A2N9VWE3-F1
#
_cell.length_a   1.000
_cell.length_b   1.000
_cell.length_c   1.000
_cell.angle_alpha   90.00
_cell.angle_beta   90.00
_cell.angle_gamma   90.00
#
_symmetry.space_group_name_H-M   'P 1'
#
loop_
_entity.id
_entity.type
_entity.pdbx_description
1 polymer ?
#
loop_
_entity_poly.entity_id
_entity_poly.type
_entity_poly.pdbx_seq_one_letter_code
_entity_poly.pdbx_strand_id
1 'polypeptide(L)'
;MEFHVHVNEISDDIIPAMIAELNKFEMTCEVYPGFSFVTQSGFLPFKFRLSHPKIAVLKDKDLMSGFELDVYDFDPEEADWFSEDDLANLAKYTKTVTIRFGAFDSFQLRFADLTSAVIAKLTGGPRSFDEQVWYDSSSIVDEAWEGVKNWENSIADADWNYHEFDGWH
;
A
#
# COMPACT_ATOMS: atom_id res chain seq x y z
N MET A 1 -7.11 9.26 3.27
CA MET A 1 -7.29 7.92 3.88
C MET A 1 -5.91 7.38 4.16
N GLU A 2 -5.75 6.64 5.26
CA GLU A 2 -4.42 6.20 5.72
C GLU A 2 -4.46 4.73 6.13
N PHE A 3 -3.51 3.95 5.63
CA PHE A 3 -3.16 2.67 6.20
C PHE A 3 -1.92 2.84 7.07
N HIS A 4 -1.90 2.15 8.21
CA HIS A 4 -0.70 2.04 9.04
C HIS A 4 -0.26 0.59 9.11
N VAL A 5 1.05 0.36 9.16
CA VAL A 5 1.63 -0.93 9.48
C VAL A 5 2.63 -0.72 10.61
N HIS A 6 2.39 -1.36 11.75
CA HIS A 6 3.23 -1.21 12.93
C HIS A 6 4.31 -2.28 12.94
N VAL A 7 5.58 -1.86 13.05
CA VAL A 7 6.75 -2.72 12.89
C VAL A 7 7.82 -2.36 13.93
N ASN A 8 8.73 -3.29 14.20
CA ASN A 8 9.89 -3.00 15.05
C ASN A 8 11.02 -2.34 14.24
N GLU A 9 11.12 -2.71 12.97
CA GLU A 9 12.10 -2.19 12.03
C GLU A 9 11.59 -2.41 10.61
N ILE A 10 12.07 -1.59 9.68
CA ILE A 10 11.86 -1.75 8.26
C ILE A 10 13.10 -1.25 7.52
N SER A 11 13.55 -2.02 6.54
CA SER A 11 14.73 -1.72 5.73
C SER A 11 14.45 -1.96 4.26
N ASP A 12 15.36 -1.50 3.41
CA ASP A 12 15.27 -1.66 1.95
C ASP A 12 15.37 -3.13 1.51
N ASP A 13 15.81 -4.04 2.39
CA ASP A 13 15.94 -5.47 2.11
C ASP A 13 14.59 -6.13 1.77
N ILE A 14 13.47 -5.56 2.22
CA ILE A 14 12.14 -6.09 1.91
C ILE A 14 11.63 -5.66 0.53
N ILE A 15 12.19 -4.61 -0.09
CA ILE A 15 11.66 -4.03 -1.33
C ILE A 15 11.55 -5.08 -2.45
N PRO A 16 12.56 -5.95 -2.71
CA PRO A 16 12.43 -6.97 -3.75
C PRO A 16 11.29 -7.97 -3.47
N ALA A 17 11.11 -8.37 -2.21
CA ALA A 17 10.04 -9.29 -1.80
C ALA A 17 8.67 -8.62 -1.90
N MET A 18 8.57 -7.34 -1.52
CA MET A 18 7.36 -6.54 -1.64
C MET A 18 6.91 -6.44 -3.10
N ILE A 19 7.81 -6.10 -4.01
CA ILE A 19 7.50 -6.01 -5.45
C ILE A 19 7.14 -7.39 -6.02
N ALA A 20 7.85 -8.45 -5.62
CA ALA A 20 7.53 -9.80 -6.06
C ALA A 20 6.13 -10.25 -5.60
N GLU A 21 5.70 -9.85 -4.41
CA GLU A 21 4.36 -10.14 -3.90
C GLU A 21 3.29 -9.33 -4.64
N LEU A 22 3.51 -8.02 -4.81
CA LEU A 22 2.61 -7.13 -5.55
C LEU A 22 2.36 -7.62 -6.99
N ASN A 23 3.39 -8.16 -7.65
CA ASN A 23 3.31 -8.73 -9.00
C ASN A 23 2.43 -9.98 -9.13
N LYS A 24 1.91 -10.54 -8.02
CA LYS A 24 0.94 -11.63 -8.05
C LYS A 24 -0.48 -11.15 -8.35
N PHE A 25 -0.76 -9.84 -8.21
CA PHE A 25 -2.10 -9.27 -8.27
C PHE A 25 -2.43 -8.62 -9.62
N GLU A 26 -2.39 -9.43 -10.68
CA GLU A 26 -2.78 -9.05 -12.05
C GLU A 26 -2.05 -7.82 -12.62
N MET A 27 -0.81 -7.60 -12.18
CA MET A 27 0.04 -6.55 -12.69
C MET A 27 1.50 -6.97 -12.74
N THR A 28 2.28 -6.28 -13.57
CA THR A 28 3.73 -6.18 -13.41
C THR A 28 4.04 -4.74 -13.00
N CYS A 29 4.71 -4.55 -11.87
CA CYS A 29 5.04 -3.25 -11.31
C CYS A 29 6.51 -3.17 -10.89
N GLU A 30 6.99 -1.94 -10.90
CA GLU A 30 8.31 -1.50 -10.43
C GLU A 30 8.08 -0.26 -9.55
N VAL A 31 8.81 -0.15 -8.45
CA VAL A 31 8.84 1.06 -7.63
C VAL A 31 9.97 1.97 -8.10
N TYR A 32 9.86 3.27 -7.83
CA TYR A 32 10.93 4.23 -8.09
C TYR A 32 12.32 3.68 -7.65
N PRO A 33 13.34 3.65 -8.53
CA PRO A 33 14.63 3.03 -8.21
C PRO A 33 15.40 3.69 -7.05
N GLY A 34 15.10 4.95 -6.73
CA GLY A 34 15.68 5.66 -5.60
C GLY A 34 14.90 5.50 -4.29
N PHE A 35 13.85 4.68 -4.27
CA PHE A 35 13.05 4.44 -3.07
C PHE A 35 13.89 3.78 -1.97
N SER A 36 13.76 4.29 -0.75
CA SER A 36 14.31 3.71 0.47
C SER A 36 13.37 3.96 1.63
N PHE A 37 13.04 2.94 2.41
CA PHE A 37 12.26 3.09 3.65
C PHE A 37 13.01 3.92 4.71
N VAL A 38 14.33 4.08 4.58
CA VAL A 38 15.17 4.79 5.55
C VAL A 38 15.17 6.29 5.29
N THR A 39 15.14 6.71 4.03
CA THR A 39 15.32 8.12 3.65
C THR A 39 14.12 8.74 2.95
N GLN A 40 13.17 7.94 2.46
CA GLN A 40 12.00 8.46 1.77
C GLN A 40 10.96 9.00 2.75
N SER A 41 10.44 10.17 2.42
CA SER A 41 9.20 10.73 2.96
C SER A 41 8.47 11.37 1.79
N GLY A 42 7.15 11.18 1.72
CA GLY A 42 6.29 11.72 0.68
C GLY A 42 5.97 10.73 -0.46
N PHE A 43 5.63 11.25 -1.63
CA PHE A 43 5.06 10.46 -2.72
C PHE A 43 6.00 9.33 -3.19
N LEU A 44 5.47 8.10 -3.19
CA LEU A 44 6.10 6.89 -3.68
C LEU A 44 5.42 6.43 -4.98
N PRO A 45 6.03 6.69 -6.15
CA PRO A 45 5.46 6.27 -7.42
C PRO A 45 5.81 4.82 -7.75
N PHE A 46 4.83 4.16 -8.37
CA PHE A 46 4.95 2.86 -9.00
C PHE A 46 4.67 2.98 -10.48
N LYS A 47 5.55 2.41 -11.29
CA LYS A 47 5.28 2.10 -12.70
C LYS A 47 4.62 0.73 -12.74
N PHE A 48 3.57 0.56 -13.53
CA PHE A 48 2.94 -0.75 -13.68
C PHE A 48 2.26 -0.96 -15.02
N ARG A 49 1.96 -2.22 -15.33
CA ARG A 49 1.12 -2.65 -16.45
C ARG A 49 0.16 -3.73 -15.96
N LEU A 50 -1.12 -3.62 -16.32
CA LEU A 50 -2.13 -4.62 -16.00
C LEU A 50 -1.98 -5.85 -16.90
N SER A 51 -2.10 -7.04 -16.32
CA SER A 51 -2.05 -8.31 -17.07
C SER A 51 -3.32 -8.53 -17.89
N HIS A 52 -4.49 -8.20 -17.32
CA HIS A 52 -5.81 -8.38 -17.94
C HIS A 52 -6.70 -7.16 -17.67
N PRO A 53 -6.42 -5.99 -18.28
CA PRO A 53 -7.22 -4.80 -18.04
C PRO A 53 -8.68 -5.00 -18.49
N LYS A 54 -9.62 -4.60 -17.63
CA LYS A 54 -11.06 -4.68 -17.91
C LYS A 54 -11.49 -3.74 -19.04
N ILE A 55 -10.88 -2.56 -19.10
CA ILE A 55 -11.15 -1.55 -20.11
C ILE A 55 -10.07 -1.54 -21.19
N ALA A 56 -10.49 -1.52 -22.46
CA ALA A 56 -9.60 -1.68 -23.61
C ALA A 56 -8.53 -0.58 -23.71
N VAL A 57 -8.83 0.64 -23.22
CA VAL A 57 -7.90 1.77 -23.30
C VAL A 57 -6.64 1.57 -22.45
N LEU A 58 -6.69 0.76 -21.39
CA LEU A 58 -5.54 0.48 -20.53
C LEU A 58 -4.62 -0.63 -21.07
N LYS A 59 -5.03 -1.29 -22.16
CA LYS A 59 -4.30 -2.41 -22.72
C LYS A 59 -2.92 -1.97 -23.24
N ASP A 60 -1.90 -2.76 -22.89
CA ASP A 60 -0.51 -2.58 -23.31
C ASP A 60 0.11 -1.22 -22.92
N LYS A 61 -0.48 -0.50 -21.97
CA LYS A 61 0.05 0.77 -21.44
C LYS A 61 0.98 0.54 -20.25
N ASP A 62 2.06 1.33 -20.21
CA ASP A 62 2.78 1.58 -18.97
C ASP A 62 2.07 2.72 -18.23
N LEU A 63 1.64 2.43 -17.02
CA LEU A 63 0.86 3.31 -16.16
C LEU A 63 1.68 3.72 -14.95
N MET A 64 1.25 4.81 -14.31
CA MET A 64 1.81 5.29 -13.06
C MET A 64 0.70 5.57 -12.04
N SER A 65 0.96 5.20 -10.80
CA SER A 65 0.15 5.55 -9.62
C SER A 65 1.04 5.48 -8.38
N GLY A 66 0.49 5.71 -7.21
CA GLY A 66 1.24 5.64 -5.96
C GLY A 66 0.45 6.18 -4.78
N PHE A 67 1.19 6.45 -3.71
CA PHE A 67 0.68 6.98 -2.46
C PHE A 67 1.78 7.77 -1.75
N GLU A 68 1.42 8.59 -0.77
CA GLU A 68 2.38 9.20 0.13
C GLU A 68 2.83 8.15 1.16
N LEU A 69 4.14 8.00 1.35
CA LEU A 69 4.70 7.09 2.35
C LEU A 69 5.56 7.86 3.33
N ASP A 70 5.38 7.54 4.61
CA ASP A 70 6.27 7.97 5.66
C ASP A 70 6.54 6.84 6.66
N VAL A 71 7.72 6.88 7.28
CA VAL A 71 8.08 5.98 8.38
C VAL A 71 8.46 6.82 9.58
N TYR A 72 7.74 6.66 10.68
CA TYR A 72 7.99 7.38 11.93
C TYR A 72 8.16 6.43 13.09
N ASP A 73 8.74 6.93 14.17
CA ASP A 73 8.73 6.21 15.45
C ASP A 73 7.29 6.21 16.00
N PHE A 74 6.87 5.07 16.53
CA PHE A 74 5.52 4.89 17.05
C PHE A 74 5.51 5.21 18.56
N ASP A 75 4.67 6.17 18.93
CA ASP A 75 4.38 6.48 20.33
C ASP A 75 2.90 6.17 20.64
N PRO A 76 2.61 5.15 21.46
CA PRO A 76 1.24 4.83 21.87
C PRO A 76 0.55 5.98 22.62
N GLU A 77 1.29 6.89 23.25
CA GLU A 77 0.70 8.04 23.96
C GLU A 77 0.16 9.10 22.99
N GLU A 78 0.66 9.12 21.75
CA GLU A 78 0.21 10.05 20.69
C GLU A 78 -0.88 9.45 19.79
N ALA A 79 -1.19 8.16 19.94
CA ALA A 79 -2.13 7.43 19.08
C ALA A 79 -3.54 7.33 19.71
N ASP A 80 -4.20 8.47 19.93
CA ASP A 80 -5.46 8.59 20.69
C ASP A 80 -6.72 8.05 19.99
N TRP A 81 -6.58 7.55 18.76
CA TRP A 81 -7.66 6.96 17.97
C TRP A 81 -7.74 5.42 18.08
N PHE A 82 -6.79 4.76 18.73
CA PHE A 82 -6.88 3.32 19.00
C PHE A 82 -7.55 3.04 20.36
N SER A 83 -8.21 1.89 20.47
CA SER A 83 -8.73 1.41 21.75
C SER A 83 -7.60 1.14 22.75
N GLU A 84 -7.89 1.18 24.05
CA GLU A 84 -6.89 0.83 25.09
C GLU A 84 -6.30 -0.58 24.88
N ASP A 85 -7.15 -1.54 24.46
CA ASP A 85 -6.73 -2.90 24.15
C ASP A 85 -5.80 -2.95 22.94
N ASP A 86 -6.09 -2.17 21.90
CA ASP A 86 -5.21 -2.07 20.73
C ASP A 86 -3.89 -1.40 21.08
N LEU A 87 -3.92 -0.28 21.81
CA LEU A 87 -2.70 0.40 22.27
C LEU A 87 -1.80 -0.53 23.09
N ALA A 88 -2.37 -1.33 23.99
CA ALA A 88 -1.61 -2.31 24.76
C ALA A 88 -0.91 -3.35 23.86
N ASN A 89 -1.56 -3.77 22.76
CA ASN A 89 -0.98 -4.71 21.81
C ASN A 89 0.01 -4.06 20.84
N LEU A 90 -0.22 -2.80 20.47
CA LEU A 90 0.61 -2.03 19.55
C LEU A 90 1.89 -1.50 20.21
N ALA A 91 1.88 -1.27 21.52
CA ALA A 91 3.00 -0.71 22.30
C ALA A 91 4.32 -1.51 22.24
N LYS A 92 4.29 -2.73 21.71
CA LYS A 92 5.51 -3.52 21.46
C LYS A 92 6.24 -3.13 20.17
N TYR A 93 5.58 -2.43 19.26
CA TYR A 93 6.16 -1.94 18.01
C TYR A 93 6.76 -0.55 18.21
N THR A 94 7.82 -0.24 17.47
CA THR A 94 8.60 0.98 17.65
C THR A 94 8.48 1.94 16.49
N LYS A 95 7.93 1.48 15.35
CA LYS A 95 7.77 2.27 14.14
C LYS A 95 6.40 2.03 13.52
N THR A 96 5.94 3.03 12.78
CA THR A 96 4.76 2.96 11.94
C THR A 96 5.12 3.36 10.52
N VAL A 97 4.80 2.48 9.57
CA VAL A 97 4.77 2.81 8.14
C VAL A 97 3.39 3.36 7.84
N THR A 98 3.31 4.63 7.46
CA THR A 98 2.07 5.30 7.11
C THR A 98 1.97 5.44 5.60
N ILE A 99 0.86 4.96 5.04
CA ILE A 99 0.55 4.98 3.61
C ILE A 99 -0.71 5.83 3.44
N ARG A 100 -0.58 7.04 2.87
CA ARG A 100 -1.71 7.94 2.63
C ARG A 100 -2.07 8.02 1.16
N PHE A 101 -3.37 7.99 0.89
CA PHE A 101 -3.90 8.10 -0.46
C PHE A 101 -5.16 8.97 -0.49
N GLY A 102 -5.35 9.65 -1.64
CA GLY A 102 -6.46 10.59 -1.88
C GLY A 102 -7.46 10.10 -2.93
N ALA A 103 -7.23 8.92 -3.53
CA ALA A 103 -7.99 8.42 -4.69
C ALA A 103 -8.01 9.41 -5.87
N PHE A 104 -6.88 10.09 -6.10
CA PHE A 104 -6.74 11.03 -7.22
C PHE A 104 -6.74 10.33 -8.57
N ASP A 105 -6.27 9.08 -8.62
CA ASP A 105 -6.43 8.16 -9.74
C ASP A 105 -7.08 6.85 -9.27
N SER A 106 -7.60 6.07 -10.22
CA SER A 106 -8.35 4.84 -9.94
C SER A 106 -7.51 3.72 -9.32
N PHE A 107 -6.18 3.82 -9.33
CA PHE A 107 -5.25 2.79 -8.86
C PHE A 107 -4.59 3.11 -7.51
N GLN A 108 -4.76 4.32 -6.95
CA GLN A 108 -4.15 4.65 -5.65
C GLN A 108 -4.57 3.69 -4.54
N LEU A 109 -5.86 3.33 -4.48
CA LEU A 109 -6.34 2.36 -3.50
C LEU A 109 -5.68 0.99 -3.71
N ARG A 110 -5.55 0.52 -4.96
CA ARG A 110 -4.85 -0.74 -5.27
C ARG A 110 -3.46 -0.75 -4.66
N PHE A 111 -2.68 0.30 -4.91
CA PHE A 111 -1.32 0.36 -4.40
C PHE A 111 -1.26 0.52 -2.89
N ALA A 112 -2.08 1.41 -2.30
CA ALA A 112 -2.08 1.65 -0.87
C ALA A 112 -2.51 0.41 -0.06
N ASP A 113 -3.61 -0.22 -0.47
CA ASP A 113 -4.20 -1.38 0.20
C ASP A 113 -3.27 -2.60 0.09
N LEU A 114 -2.89 -2.98 -1.14
CA LEU A 114 -2.00 -4.13 -1.35
C LEU A 114 -0.62 -3.91 -0.71
N THR A 115 -0.02 -2.72 -0.84
CA THR A 115 1.32 -2.50 -0.28
C THR A 115 1.30 -2.56 1.24
N SER A 116 0.30 -1.95 1.90
CA SER A 116 0.18 -2.04 3.36
C SER A 116 -0.03 -3.49 3.82
N ALA A 117 -0.87 -4.27 3.14
CA ALA A 117 -1.08 -5.69 3.43
C ALA A 117 0.18 -6.54 3.22
N VAL A 118 0.93 -6.28 2.14
CA VAL A 118 2.18 -6.99 1.83
C VAL A 118 3.26 -6.67 2.86
N ILE A 119 3.41 -5.41 3.27
CA ILE A 119 4.36 -5.05 4.33
C ILE A 119 3.97 -5.77 5.63
N ALA A 120 2.70 -5.74 6.03
CA ALA A 120 2.21 -6.46 7.22
C ALA A 120 2.53 -7.97 7.17
N LYS A 121 2.31 -8.61 6.01
CA LYS A 121 2.66 -10.02 5.78
C LYS A 121 4.16 -10.29 5.90
N LEU A 122 4.99 -9.43 5.32
CA LEU A 122 6.44 -9.63 5.30
C LEU A 122 7.10 -9.36 6.66
N THR A 123 6.56 -8.43 7.45
CA THR A 123 7.12 -8.05 8.75
C THR A 123 6.46 -8.76 9.93
N GLY A 124 5.29 -9.36 9.71
CA GLY A 124 4.43 -9.90 10.78
C GLY A 124 3.80 -8.82 11.65
N GLY A 125 3.86 -7.55 11.23
CA GLY A 125 3.27 -6.41 11.92
C GLY A 125 1.75 -6.32 11.69
N PRO A 126 0.98 -5.80 12.66
CA PRO A 126 -0.43 -5.52 12.46
C PRO A 126 -0.59 -4.34 11.51
N ARG A 127 -1.69 -4.39 10.79
CA ARG A 127 -2.12 -3.34 9.87
C ARG A 127 -3.33 -2.64 10.46
N SER A 128 -3.49 -1.36 10.22
CA SER A 128 -4.73 -0.65 10.54
C SER A 128 -5.18 0.27 9.42
N PHE A 129 -6.46 0.63 9.48
CA PHE A 129 -7.12 1.63 8.66
C PHE A 129 -8.16 2.31 9.54
N ASP A 130 -8.04 3.62 9.69
CA ASP A 130 -8.73 4.37 10.74
C ASP A 130 -8.51 3.70 12.11
N GLU A 131 -9.56 3.49 12.90
CA GLU A 131 -9.50 2.90 14.25
C GLU A 131 -9.39 1.36 14.23
N GLN A 132 -9.55 0.71 13.07
CA GLN A 132 -9.61 -0.75 12.98
C GLN A 132 -8.22 -1.36 12.82
N VAL A 133 -7.87 -2.31 13.68
CA VAL A 133 -6.59 -3.04 13.65
C VAL A 133 -6.79 -4.51 13.28
N TRP A 134 -5.97 -4.98 12.34
CA TRP A 134 -5.88 -6.39 11.94
C TRP A 134 -4.53 -6.96 12.39
N TYR A 135 -4.60 -7.94 13.30
CA TYR A 135 -3.43 -8.64 13.83
C TYR A 135 -3.07 -9.92 13.07
N ASP A 136 -3.99 -10.45 12.26
CA ASP A 136 -3.73 -11.61 11.42
C ASP A 136 -3.13 -11.16 10.08
N SER A 137 -1.88 -11.54 9.83
CA SER A 137 -1.17 -11.24 8.59
C SER A 137 -1.27 -12.35 7.55
N SER A 138 -1.94 -13.47 7.85
CA SER A 138 -2.00 -14.64 6.98
C SER A 138 -3.04 -14.53 5.86
N SER A 139 -4.20 -13.92 6.13
CA SER A 139 -5.26 -13.66 5.13
C SER A 139 -5.27 -12.24 4.57
N ILE A 140 -4.51 -11.32 5.18
CA ILE A 140 -4.66 -9.87 4.97
C ILE A 140 -4.43 -9.42 3.53
N VAL A 141 -3.55 -10.13 2.80
CA VAL A 141 -3.24 -9.82 1.40
C VAL A 141 -4.36 -10.30 0.48
N ASP A 142 -4.97 -11.46 0.77
CA ASP A 142 -6.09 -11.97 -0.02
C ASP A 142 -7.32 -11.08 0.20
N GLU A 143 -7.58 -10.65 1.44
CA GLU A 143 -8.66 -9.72 1.78
C GLU A 143 -8.47 -8.36 1.10
N ALA A 144 -7.26 -7.79 1.14
CA ALA A 144 -6.89 -6.58 0.40
C ALA A 144 -7.19 -6.73 -1.09
N TRP A 145 -6.83 -7.87 -1.68
CA TRP A 145 -7.08 -8.12 -3.10
C TRP A 145 -8.57 -8.22 -3.45
N GLU A 146 -9.38 -8.87 -2.61
CA GLU A 146 -10.84 -8.86 -2.79
C GLU A 146 -11.41 -7.44 -2.69
N GLY A 147 -10.93 -6.64 -1.75
CA GLY A 147 -11.28 -5.22 -1.61
C GLY A 147 -10.99 -4.43 -2.88
N VAL A 148 -9.77 -4.55 -3.41
CA VAL A 148 -9.35 -3.89 -4.66
C VAL A 148 -10.21 -4.32 -5.84
N LYS A 149 -10.50 -5.62 -6.00
CA LYS A 149 -11.38 -6.08 -7.08
C LYS A 149 -12.78 -5.50 -6.97
N ASN A 150 -13.34 -5.45 -5.77
CA ASN A 150 -14.66 -4.87 -5.54
C ASN A 150 -14.70 -3.38 -5.87
N TRP A 151 -13.69 -2.63 -5.42
CA TRP A 151 -13.51 -1.23 -5.77
C TRP A 151 -13.43 -1.02 -7.28
N GLU A 152 -12.50 -1.70 -7.95
CA GLU A 152 -12.29 -1.53 -9.39
C GLU A 152 -13.49 -2.00 -10.23
N ASN A 153 -14.27 -2.97 -9.76
CA ASN A 153 -15.53 -3.37 -10.40
C ASN A 153 -16.65 -2.33 -10.22
N SER A 154 -16.54 -1.43 -9.25
CA SER A 154 -17.54 -0.38 -9.02
C SER A 154 -17.34 0.86 -9.89
N ILE A 155 -16.15 1.01 -10.49
CA ILE A 155 -15.81 2.13 -11.38
C ILE A 155 -16.43 1.87 -12.75
N ALA A 156 -17.26 2.81 -13.24
CA ALA A 156 -17.79 2.71 -14.59
C ALA A 156 -16.68 2.94 -15.64
N ASP A 157 -16.81 2.30 -16.81
CA ASP A 157 -15.79 2.35 -17.87
C ASP A 157 -15.35 3.77 -18.27
N ALA A 158 -16.27 4.74 -18.21
CA ALA A 158 -16.01 6.14 -18.56
C ALA A 158 -15.35 6.96 -17.45
N ASP A 159 -15.33 6.45 -16.21
CA ASP A 159 -14.89 7.17 -15.00
C ASP A 159 -13.49 6.75 -14.54
N TRP A 160 -12.82 5.87 -15.30
CA TRP A 160 -11.44 5.50 -15.03
C TRP A 160 -10.50 6.69 -15.20
N ASN A 161 -9.87 7.10 -14.11
CA ASN A 161 -8.81 8.10 -14.10
C ASN A 161 -7.45 7.43 -13.94
N TYR A 162 -6.51 7.73 -14.83
CA TYR A 162 -5.21 7.07 -14.86
C TYR A 162 -4.14 7.97 -15.45
N HIS A 163 -2.88 7.62 -15.17
CA HIS A 163 -1.70 8.31 -15.70
C HIS A 163 -0.85 7.31 -16.46
N GLU A 164 -0.41 7.70 -17.66
CA GLU A 164 0.62 6.95 -18.39
C GLU A 164 1.99 7.29 -17.82
N PHE A 165 2.85 6.28 -17.74
CA PHE A 165 4.22 6.46 -17.28
C PHE A 165 5.09 7.01 -18.42
N ASP A 166 5.64 8.21 -18.24
CA ASP A 166 6.52 8.90 -19.19
C ASP A 166 7.99 8.93 -18.77
N GLY A 167 8.29 8.56 -17.52
CA GLY A 167 9.65 8.43 -17.02
C GLY A 167 9.73 8.61 -15.50
N TRP A 168 10.89 8.31 -14.93
CA TRP A 168 11.21 8.71 -13.56
C TRP A 168 11.71 10.16 -13.62
N HIS A 169 11.03 11.06 -12.91
CA HIS A 169 11.33 12.49 -12.87
C HIS A 169 11.67 12.95 -11.46
#